data_AF-A0AAD0JHE7-F1
#
_entry.id   AF-A0AAD0JHE7-F1
#
_cell.length_a   1.000
_cell.length_b   1.000
_cell.length_c   1.000
_cell.angle_alpha   90.00
_cell.angle_beta   90.00
_cell.angle_gamma   90.00
#
_symmetry.space_group_name_H-M   'P 1'
#
loop_
_entity.id
_entity.type
_entity.pdbx_description
1 polymer ?
#
loop_
_entity_poly.entity_id
_entity_poly.type
_entity_poly.pdbx_seq_one_letter_code
_entity_poly.pdbx_strand_id
1 'polypeptide(L)'
;MPRFLSAALALMLLPLPTLAMSSDDTTPLPPQVKADAEAIAASLLKVQRTDVELSCPKAVENARYGLETMLEVGAKNVAGGYLDAAKFEAMATPMRGLLPQITDADCEGATDAKRDFYQCMSSDYNHVLACAKAHLQ
;
A
#
# COMPACT_ATOMS: atom_id res chain seq x y z
N MET A 1 69.44 -32.90 -20.00
CA MET A 1 68.76 -31.85 -19.20
C MET A 1 67.36 -31.64 -19.77
N PRO A 2 66.35 -31.40 -18.91
CA PRO A 2 65.19 -32.28 -18.80
C PRO A 2 63.96 -31.85 -19.62
N ARG A 3 63.13 -32.85 -19.97
CA ARG A 3 61.70 -32.76 -20.32
C ARG A 3 60.87 -32.78 -19.02
N PHE A 4 59.54 -32.60 -19.14
CA PHE A 4 58.48 -32.49 -18.10
C PHE A 4 58.14 -30.99 -17.83
N LEU A 5 56.89 -30.52 -17.77
CA LEU A 5 55.58 -31.15 -17.58
C LEU A 5 54.44 -30.21 -18.04
N SER A 6 53.26 -30.80 -18.29
CA SER A 6 51.94 -30.22 -18.59
C SER A 6 51.41 -29.16 -17.61
N ALA A 7 50.43 -28.36 -18.06
CA ALA A 7 49.09 -28.14 -17.45
C ALA A 7 48.50 -26.80 -17.95
N ALA A 8 47.50 -26.83 -18.82
CA ALA A 8 46.07 -26.97 -18.52
C ALA A 8 45.37 -25.60 -18.35
N LEU A 9 44.78 -25.20 -19.48
CA LEU A 9 43.53 -24.48 -19.65
C LEU A 9 42.52 -24.77 -18.51
N ALA A 10 42.04 -23.74 -17.79
CA ALA A 10 40.74 -23.76 -17.12
C ALA A 10 40.33 -22.36 -16.67
N LEU A 11 39.66 -21.66 -17.58
CA LEU A 11 38.81 -20.50 -17.29
C LEU A 11 37.68 -20.99 -16.35
N MET A 12 37.75 -20.67 -15.06
CA MET A 12 36.64 -20.96 -14.13
C MET A 12 35.48 -19.99 -14.39
N LEU A 13 34.62 -20.37 -15.33
CA LEU A 13 33.21 -19.98 -15.37
C LEU A 13 32.50 -20.65 -14.19
N LEU A 14 32.51 -20.01 -13.03
CA LEU A 14 31.59 -20.37 -11.94
C LEU A 14 30.21 -19.83 -12.30
N PRO A 15 29.19 -20.68 -12.51
CA PRO A 15 27.82 -20.19 -12.56
C PRO A 15 27.49 -19.64 -11.16
N LEU A 16 27.15 -18.35 -11.10
CA LEU A 16 26.49 -17.78 -9.94
C LEU A 16 25.31 -18.69 -9.58
N PRO A 17 25.18 -19.15 -8.33
CA PRO A 17 23.98 -19.86 -7.93
C PRO A 17 22.82 -18.89 -8.14
N THR A 18 21.93 -19.22 -9.08
CA THR A 18 20.61 -18.62 -9.16
C THR A 18 19.94 -18.87 -7.82
N LEU A 19 19.82 -17.83 -7.00
CA LEU A 19 18.88 -17.79 -5.89
C LEU A 19 17.48 -17.93 -6.50
N ALA A 20 17.04 -19.17 -6.70
CA ALA A 20 15.65 -19.48 -6.90
C ALA A 20 14.94 -19.20 -5.56
N MET A 21 14.59 -17.94 -5.32
CA MET A 21 13.65 -17.58 -4.27
C MET A 21 12.25 -17.94 -4.78
N SER A 22 11.92 -19.22 -4.72
CA SER A 22 10.56 -19.71 -4.90
C SER A 22 10.19 -20.49 -3.66
N SER A 23 9.46 -19.84 -2.76
CA SER A 23 8.64 -20.54 -1.79
C SER A 23 7.35 -19.77 -1.65
N ASP A 24 6.35 -20.22 -2.39
CA ASP A 24 4.93 -19.97 -2.18
C ASP A 24 4.43 -20.70 -0.91
N ASP A 25 5.32 -20.94 0.07
CA ASP A 25 5.05 -21.63 1.33
C ASP A 25 4.53 -20.62 2.36
N THR A 26 3.36 -20.05 2.09
CA THR A 26 2.63 -19.34 3.14
C THR A 26 1.88 -20.37 3.96
N THR A 27 2.27 -20.53 5.23
CA THR A 27 1.48 -21.35 6.17
C THR A 27 0.10 -20.69 6.33
N PRO A 28 -1.01 -21.40 6.06
CA PRO A 28 -2.34 -20.82 6.20
C PRO A 28 -2.58 -20.34 7.64
N LEU A 29 -3.17 -19.16 7.79
CA LEU A 29 -3.54 -18.64 9.11
C LEU A 29 -4.57 -19.58 9.78
N PRO A 30 -4.46 -19.81 11.11
CA PRO A 30 -5.51 -20.47 11.86
C PRO A 30 -6.86 -19.77 11.65
N PRO A 31 -8.00 -20.50 11.61
CA PRO A 31 -9.30 -19.91 11.30
C PRO A 31 -9.67 -18.71 12.16
N GLN A 32 -9.39 -18.78 13.47
CA GLN A 32 -9.65 -17.67 14.39
C GLN A 32 -8.81 -16.43 14.05
N VAL A 33 -7.53 -16.59 13.74
CA VAL A 33 -6.63 -15.48 13.38
C VAL A 33 -7.09 -14.81 12.10
N LYS A 34 -7.52 -15.59 11.10
CA LYS A 34 -8.10 -15.06 9.87
C LYS A 34 -9.38 -14.27 10.16
N ALA A 35 -10.29 -14.82 10.96
CA ALA A 35 -11.53 -14.15 11.33
C ALA A 35 -11.28 -12.84 12.10
N ASP A 36 -10.33 -12.83 13.03
CA ASP A 36 -9.95 -11.64 13.80
C ASP A 36 -9.37 -10.55 12.87
N ALA A 37 -8.47 -10.92 11.95
CA ALA A 37 -7.91 -9.99 10.97
C ALA A 37 -8.99 -9.38 10.06
N GLU A 38 -9.94 -10.20 9.58
CA GLU A 38 -11.07 -9.73 8.78
C GLU A 38 -12.00 -8.82 9.57
N ALA A 39 -12.27 -9.14 10.84
CA ALA A 39 -13.11 -8.31 11.72
C ALA A 39 -12.46 -6.95 12.02
N ILE A 40 -11.15 -6.93 12.25
CA ILE A 40 -10.38 -5.69 12.43
C ILE A 40 -10.44 -4.85 11.15
N ALA A 41 -10.13 -5.44 10.00
CA ALA A 41 -10.19 -4.75 8.72
C ALA A 41 -11.58 -4.16 8.45
N ALA A 42 -12.64 -4.93 8.70
CA ALA A 42 -14.02 -4.46 8.56
C ALA A 42 -14.35 -3.31 9.52
N SER A 43 -13.83 -3.34 10.75
CA SER A 43 -14.02 -2.25 11.72
C SER A 43 -13.30 -0.96 11.30
N LEU A 44 -12.10 -1.06 10.72
CA LEU A 44 -11.33 0.08 10.21
C LEU A 44 -11.99 0.74 8.99
N LEU A 45 -12.83 0.01 8.27
CA LEU A 45 -13.57 0.51 7.10
C LEU A 45 -14.92 1.16 7.46
N LYS A 46 -15.20 1.41 8.75
CA LYS A 46 -16.38 2.15 9.20
C LYS A 46 -16.05 3.62 9.43
N VAL A 47 -16.97 4.49 9.06
CA VAL A 47 -16.93 5.90 9.48
C VAL A 47 -17.30 5.98 10.95
N GLN A 48 -16.45 6.61 11.76
CA GLN A 48 -16.59 6.68 13.22
C GLN A 48 -17.25 7.98 13.69
N ARG A 49 -16.99 9.10 13.01
CA ARG A 49 -17.56 10.42 13.31
C ARG A 49 -18.19 11.00 12.07
N THR A 50 -19.50 11.25 12.13
CA THR A 50 -20.29 11.82 11.02
C THR A 50 -20.72 13.25 11.28
N ASP A 51 -20.59 13.72 12.52
CA ASP A 51 -21.00 15.03 13.02
C ASP A 51 -19.85 16.06 12.99
N VAL A 52 -19.03 16.02 11.94
CA VAL A 52 -17.83 16.86 11.83
C VAL A 52 -18.05 17.97 10.81
N GLU A 53 -17.74 19.20 11.16
CA GLU A 53 -17.75 20.32 10.21
C GLU A 53 -16.58 20.19 9.22
N LEU A 54 -16.80 20.65 7.98
CA LEU A 54 -15.76 20.62 6.96
C LEU A 54 -14.62 21.57 7.34
N SER A 55 -13.40 21.04 7.40
CA SER A 55 -12.16 21.78 7.52
C SER A 55 -11.20 21.34 6.42
N CYS A 56 -11.05 22.15 5.37
CA CYS A 56 -10.25 21.76 4.21
C CYS A 56 -8.77 21.46 4.53
N PRO A 57 -8.04 22.28 5.30
CA PRO A 57 -6.66 21.98 5.66
C PRO A 57 -6.54 20.61 6.34
N LYS A 58 -7.47 20.29 7.25
CA LYS A 58 -7.48 19.02 7.97
C LYS A 58 -7.87 17.85 7.08
N ALA A 59 -8.91 18.02 6.27
CA ALA A 59 -9.39 16.99 5.37
C ALA A 59 -8.34 16.60 4.33
N VAL A 60 -7.65 17.59 3.76
CA VAL A 60 -6.56 17.41 2.80
C VAL A 60 -5.36 16.73 3.47
N GLU A 61 -4.94 17.20 4.65
CA GLU A 61 -3.89 16.54 5.44
C GLU A 61 -4.22 15.07 5.68
N ASN A 62 -5.40 14.77 6.23
CA ASN A 62 -5.80 13.41 6.58
C ASN A 62 -5.95 12.50 5.35
N ALA A 63 -6.52 13.00 4.26
CA ALA A 63 -6.68 12.24 3.02
C ALA A 63 -5.33 11.89 2.40
N ARG A 64 -4.42 12.89 2.31
CA ARG A 64 -3.07 12.69 1.76
C ARG A 64 -2.25 11.76 2.64
N TYR A 65 -2.24 11.99 3.95
CA TYR A 65 -1.53 11.15 4.92
C TYR A 65 -2.01 9.68 4.84
N GLY A 66 -3.33 9.45 4.75
CA GLY A 66 -3.89 8.12 4.61
C GLY A 66 -3.39 7.40 3.35
N LEU A 67 -3.44 8.06 2.18
CA LEU A 67 -2.97 7.47 0.92
C LEU A 67 -1.44 7.28 0.89
N GLU A 68 -0.68 8.25 1.37
CA GLU A 68 0.79 8.17 1.45
C GLU A 68 1.22 7.03 2.37
N THR A 69 0.56 6.86 3.52
CA THR A 69 0.80 5.72 4.42
C THR A 69 0.51 4.38 3.75
N MET A 70 -0.60 4.29 3.00
CA MET A 70 -0.92 3.07 2.25
C MET A 70 0.14 2.74 1.20
N LEU A 71 0.66 3.76 0.50
CA LEU A 71 1.75 3.60 -0.46
C LEU A 71 3.06 3.18 0.21
N GLU A 72 3.43 3.81 1.32
CA GLU A 72 4.66 3.51 2.06
C GLU A 72 4.63 2.09 2.64
N VAL A 73 3.55 1.73 3.34
CA VAL A 73 3.40 0.41 3.95
C VAL A 73 3.28 -0.66 2.87
N GLY A 74 2.57 -0.40 1.78
CA GLY A 74 2.49 -1.31 0.64
C GLY A 74 3.87 -1.58 0.03
N ALA A 75 4.68 -0.55 -0.18
CA ALA A 75 6.05 -0.70 -0.68
C ALA A 75 6.94 -1.49 0.30
N LYS A 76 6.83 -1.24 1.61
CA LYS A 76 7.53 -2.04 2.64
C LYS A 76 7.09 -3.51 2.63
N ASN A 77 5.80 -3.77 2.42
CA ASN A 77 5.27 -5.14 2.32
C ASN A 77 5.76 -5.85 1.05
N VAL A 78 5.94 -5.14 -0.07
CA VAL A 78 6.61 -5.70 -1.26
C VAL A 78 8.07 -6.04 -0.95
N ALA A 79 8.82 -5.09 -0.35
CA ALA A 79 10.21 -5.32 0.01
C ALA A 79 10.39 -6.48 1.01
N GLY A 80 9.41 -6.68 1.90
CA GLY A 80 9.38 -7.79 2.86
C GLY A 80 8.83 -9.11 2.30
N GLY A 81 8.40 -9.15 1.03
CA GLY A 81 7.82 -10.35 0.41
C GLY A 81 6.39 -10.69 0.87
N TYR A 82 5.70 -9.80 1.59
CA TYR A 82 4.32 -9.98 2.06
C TYR A 82 3.26 -9.56 1.05
N LEU A 83 3.64 -8.78 0.04
CA LEU A 83 2.75 -8.32 -1.03
C LEU A 83 3.44 -8.49 -2.39
N ASP A 84 2.72 -9.07 -3.35
CA ASP A 84 3.20 -9.17 -4.72
C ASP A 84 3.39 -7.77 -5.34
N ALA A 85 4.50 -7.56 -6.05
CA ALA A 85 4.85 -6.27 -6.61
C ALA A 85 3.84 -5.79 -7.68
N ALA A 86 3.35 -6.70 -8.53
CA ALA A 86 2.39 -6.33 -9.57
C ALA A 86 1.02 -5.98 -8.95
N LYS A 87 0.59 -6.72 -7.93
CA LYS A 87 -0.62 -6.38 -7.15
C LYS A 87 -0.48 -5.03 -6.45
N PHE A 88 0.67 -4.77 -5.81
CA PHE A 88 0.93 -3.47 -5.19
C PHE A 88 0.85 -2.35 -6.22
N GLU A 89 1.55 -2.46 -7.35
CA GLU A 89 1.55 -1.42 -8.36
C GLU A 89 0.16 -1.14 -8.95
N ALA A 90 -0.64 -2.19 -9.20
CA ALA A 90 -2.03 -2.03 -9.65
C ALA A 90 -2.89 -1.22 -8.66
N MET A 91 -2.65 -1.38 -7.35
CA MET A 91 -3.34 -0.59 -6.31
C MET A 91 -2.71 0.81 -6.15
N ALA A 92 -1.39 0.94 -6.28
CA ALA A 92 -0.63 2.15 -6.02
C ALA A 92 -0.79 3.19 -7.14
N THR A 93 -0.86 2.78 -8.40
CA THR A 93 -1.01 3.67 -9.56
C THR A 93 -2.18 4.67 -9.40
N PRO A 94 -3.43 4.25 -9.14
CA PRO A 94 -4.52 5.20 -8.97
C PRO A 94 -4.33 6.13 -7.76
N MET A 95 -3.76 5.65 -6.65
CA MET A 95 -3.49 6.49 -5.47
C MET A 95 -2.47 7.59 -5.78
N ARG A 96 -1.39 7.26 -6.49
CA ARG A 96 -0.39 8.24 -6.94
C ARG A 96 -0.99 9.27 -7.89
N GLY A 97 -1.95 8.86 -8.74
CA GLY A 97 -2.69 9.77 -9.63
C GLY A 97 -3.67 10.69 -8.89
N LEU A 98 -4.24 10.25 -7.76
CA LEU A 98 -5.17 11.03 -6.95
C LEU A 98 -4.47 12.06 -6.06
N LEU A 99 -3.32 11.73 -5.48
CA LEU A 99 -2.58 12.60 -4.56
C LEU A 99 -2.43 14.06 -5.03
N PRO A 100 -1.98 14.37 -6.26
CA PRO A 100 -1.83 15.77 -6.69
C PRO A 100 -3.16 16.52 -6.85
N GLN A 101 -4.29 15.82 -6.89
CA GLN A 101 -5.62 16.42 -6.99
C GLN A 101 -6.18 16.80 -5.62
N ILE A 102 -5.73 16.14 -4.55
CA ILE A 102 -6.19 16.40 -3.17
C ILE A 102 -5.46 17.64 -2.65
N THR A 103 -6.09 18.79 -2.79
CA THR A 103 -5.56 20.12 -2.44
C THR A 103 -6.62 20.94 -1.72
N ASP A 104 -6.21 22.00 -1.02
CA ASP A 104 -7.16 22.90 -0.35
C ASP A 104 -8.15 23.51 -1.36
N ALA A 105 -7.66 23.94 -2.53
CA ALA A 105 -8.52 24.47 -3.59
C ALA A 105 -9.53 23.43 -4.12
N ASP A 106 -9.12 22.16 -4.21
CA ASP A 106 -10.00 21.07 -4.60
C ASP A 106 -11.09 20.79 -3.55
N CYS A 107 -10.74 20.92 -2.27
CA CYS A 107 -11.67 20.82 -1.16
C CYS A 107 -12.65 21.99 -1.10
N GLU A 108 -12.15 23.22 -1.21
CA GLU A 108 -12.96 24.44 -1.17
C GLU A 108 -13.95 24.52 -2.35
N GLY A 109 -13.55 23.99 -3.51
CA GLY A 109 -14.40 23.88 -4.69
C GLY A 109 -15.29 22.63 -4.74
N ALA A 110 -15.19 21.73 -3.76
CA ALA A 110 -15.91 20.46 -3.80
C ALA A 110 -17.42 20.65 -3.57
N THR A 111 -18.23 19.93 -4.35
CA THR A 111 -19.68 19.80 -4.16
C THR A 111 -20.08 18.35 -3.95
N ASP A 112 -21.31 18.14 -3.50
CA ASP A 112 -21.97 16.83 -3.42
C ASP A 112 -21.12 15.76 -2.71
N ALA A 113 -21.07 14.55 -3.28
CA ALA A 113 -20.25 13.42 -2.87
C ALA A 113 -18.79 13.79 -2.52
N LYS A 114 -18.17 14.69 -3.29
CA LYS A 114 -16.78 15.09 -3.07
C LYS A 114 -16.64 15.98 -1.84
N ARG A 115 -17.60 16.88 -1.62
CA ARG A 115 -17.69 17.69 -0.40
C ARG A 115 -17.91 16.80 0.82
N ASP A 116 -18.78 15.80 0.70
CA ASP A 116 -19.07 14.86 1.80
C ASP A 116 -17.87 13.99 2.14
N PHE A 117 -17.08 13.58 1.14
CA PHE A 117 -15.78 12.95 1.35
C PHE A 117 -14.84 13.83 2.16
N TYR A 118 -14.66 15.11 1.78
CA TYR A 118 -13.79 16.02 2.53
C TYR A 118 -14.32 16.32 3.94
N GLN A 119 -15.64 16.41 4.11
CA GLN A 119 -16.24 16.57 5.43
C GLN A 119 -15.97 15.34 6.31
N CYS A 120 -16.10 14.13 5.76
CA CYS A 120 -15.74 12.89 6.45
C CYS A 120 -14.25 12.88 6.85
N MET A 121 -13.36 13.33 5.95
CA MET A 121 -11.91 13.42 6.20
C MET A 121 -11.50 14.52 7.18
N SER A 122 -12.42 15.43 7.54
CA SER A 122 -12.16 16.46 8.56
C SER A 122 -12.04 15.87 9.98
N SER A 123 -12.32 14.57 10.16
CA SER A 123 -12.10 13.83 11.40
C SER A 123 -10.79 13.04 11.39
N ASP A 124 -10.00 13.15 12.46
CA ASP A 124 -8.81 12.31 12.67
C ASP A 124 -9.15 10.84 12.99
N TYR A 125 -10.43 10.51 13.19
CA TYR A 125 -10.90 9.17 13.51
C TYR A 125 -11.42 8.38 12.31
N ASN A 126 -11.52 9.02 11.14
CA ASN A 126 -12.00 8.37 9.92
C ASN A 126 -10.84 8.00 9.02
N HIS A 127 -10.93 6.84 8.37
CA HIS A 127 -9.93 6.37 7.41
C HIS A 127 -10.30 6.75 5.97
N VAL A 128 -9.30 7.07 5.14
CA VAL A 128 -9.51 7.51 3.75
C VAL A 128 -10.33 6.51 2.93
N LEU A 129 -10.11 5.20 3.13
CA LEU A 129 -10.90 4.17 2.46
C LEU A 129 -12.35 4.09 2.97
N ALA A 130 -12.58 4.34 4.26
CA ALA A 130 -13.93 4.37 4.82
C ALA A 130 -14.73 5.56 4.26
N CYS A 131 -14.13 6.76 4.24
CA CYS A 131 -14.77 7.95 3.67
C CYS A 131 -14.98 7.82 2.15
N ALA A 132 -13.99 7.33 1.41
CA ALA A 132 -14.12 7.11 -0.02
C ALA A 132 -15.23 6.10 -0.34
N LYS A 133 -15.34 5.01 0.42
CA LYS A 133 -16.42 4.03 0.28
C LYS A 133 -17.80 4.64 0.55
N ALA A 134 -17.91 5.51 1.55
CA ALA A 134 -19.17 6.08 1.95
C ALA A 134 -19.70 7.15 0.96
N HIS A 135 -18.80 7.84 0.25
CA HIS A 135 -19.17 9.06 -0.48
C HIS A 135 -18.74 9.10 -1.95
N LEU A 136 -17.76 8.32 -2.39
CA LEU A 136 -17.20 8.40 -3.75
C LEU A 136 -17.48 7.17 -4.63
N GLN A 137 -18.28 6.21 -4.14
CA GLN A 137 -18.67 4.99 -4.86
C GLN A 137 -20.04 5.11 -5.50
#